data_AF-A0A6M3KT44-F1
#
_entry.id   AF-A0A6M3KT44-F1
#
_cell.length_a   1.000
_cell.length_b   1.000
_cell.length_c   1.000
_cell.angle_alpha   90.00
_cell.angle_beta   90.00
_cell.angle_gamma   90.00
#
_symmetry.space_group_name_H-M   'P 1'
#
loop_
_entity.id
_entity.type
_entity.pdbx_description
1 polymer ?
#
loop_
_entity_poly.entity_id
_entity_poly.type
_entity_poly.pdbx_seq_one_letter_code
_entity_poly.pdbx_strand_id
1 'polypeptide(L)'
;MKAVTGTFLGTGAILSLGIGFKPDFVRVFNITSATLESIEWNKGMAGVTAIAEGIKRSGDAAVADSKLVATAGVSEFSGGNKAGAAQTTYLVAGGTTYEFEAAAAGDVIPDGFTLAADADVNANAEVCYFEAGCYDN
;
A
#
# COMPACT_ATOMS: atom_id res chain seq x y z
N MET A 1 19.30 -4.84 -5.37
CA MET A 1 18.15 -4.41 -4.55
C MET A 1 17.14 -3.76 -5.46
N LYS A 2 15.89 -4.24 -5.47
CA LYS A 2 14.78 -3.54 -6.15
C LYS A 2 14.00 -2.76 -5.10
N ALA A 3 13.94 -1.45 -5.25
CA ALA A 3 13.14 -0.59 -4.39
C ALA A 3 12.50 0.53 -5.21
N VAL A 4 11.32 0.95 -4.77
CA VAL A 4 10.53 2.02 -5.36
C VAL A 4 10.03 2.92 -4.24
N THR A 5 9.95 4.22 -4.55
CA THR A 5 9.17 5.16 -3.76
C THR A 5 8.22 5.94 -4.66
N GLY A 6 7.16 6.48 -4.08
CA GLY A 6 6.19 7.29 -4.82
C GLY A 6 5.15 7.91 -3.90
N THR A 7 4.26 8.69 -4.50
CA THR A 7 3.10 9.26 -3.80
C THR A 7 1.81 8.87 -4.49
N PHE A 8 0.71 8.86 -3.73
CA PHE A 8 -0.63 8.65 -4.24
C PHE A 8 -1.64 9.52 -3.49
N LEU A 9 -2.81 9.76 -4.11
CA LEU A 9 -3.94 10.34 -3.41
C LEU A 9 -4.68 9.24 -2.66
N GLY A 10 -4.80 9.41 -1.35
CA GLY A 10 -5.52 8.51 -0.48
C GLY A 10 -7.02 8.53 -0.79
N THR A 11 -7.66 7.37 -0.66
CA THR A 11 -9.04 7.14 -1.11
C THR A 11 -9.98 6.71 0.02
N GLY A 12 -9.44 6.29 1.17
CA GLY A 12 -10.19 5.64 2.24
C GLY A 12 -10.77 4.27 1.87
N ALA A 13 -10.45 3.75 0.67
CA ALA A 13 -10.96 2.50 0.12
C ALA A 13 -9.82 1.49 -0.09
N ILE A 14 -10.12 0.30 -0.62
CA ILE A 14 -9.08 -0.65 -1.02
C ILE A 14 -8.34 -0.10 -2.24
N LEU A 15 -7.01 -0.12 -2.21
CA LEU A 15 -6.13 0.36 -3.27
C LEU A 15 -5.13 -0.73 -3.69
N SER A 16 -4.78 -0.82 -4.97
CA SER A 16 -3.83 -1.81 -5.49
C SER A 16 -2.69 -1.12 -6.24
N LEU A 17 -1.48 -1.15 -5.69
CA LEU A 17 -0.32 -0.46 -6.23
C LEU A 17 0.55 -1.44 -7.02
N GLY A 18 0.40 -1.45 -8.35
CA GLY A 18 1.12 -2.32 -9.27
C GLY A 18 2.54 -1.84 -9.62
N ILE A 19 3.50 -2.04 -8.72
CA ILE A 19 4.88 -1.56 -8.87
C ILE A 19 5.78 -2.44 -9.78
N GLY A 20 5.22 -3.44 -10.45
CA GLY A 20 5.92 -4.33 -11.38
C GLY A 20 6.74 -5.44 -10.71
N PHE A 21 6.69 -5.55 -9.39
CA PHE A 21 7.27 -6.65 -8.63
C PHE A 21 6.54 -6.83 -7.30
N LYS A 22 6.62 -8.03 -6.75
CA LYS A 22 6.12 -8.36 -5.42
C LYS A 22 7.11 -7.89 -4.34
N PRO A 23 6.78 -6.91 -3.49
CA PRO A 23 7.72 -6.38 -2.50
C PRO A 23 7.87 -7.32 -1.30
N ASP A 24 9.06 -7.33 -0.69
CA ASP A 24 9.31 -7.98 0.59
C ASP A 24 9.05 -7.06 1.78
N PHE A 25 9.03 -5.74 1.57
CA PHE A 25 8.63 -4.75 2.57
C PHE A 25 7.89 -3.60 1.91
N VAL A 26 6.98 -2.99 2.66
CA VAL A 26 6.24 -1.80 2.27
C VAL A 26 6.07 -0.90 3.49
N ARG A 27 6.32 0.39 3.33
CA ARG A 27 5.98 1.42 4.31
C ARG A 27 5.11 2.48 3.64
N VAL A 28 4.03 2.89 4.29
CA VAL A 28 3.12 3.94 3.82
C VAL A 28 2.93 4.97 4.92
N PHE A 29 2.84 6.25 4.58
CA PHE A 29 2.50 7.32 5.52
C PHE A 29 1.78 8.49 4.84
N ASN A 30 0.84 9.11 5.56
CA ASN A 30 0.18 10.32 5.06
C ASN A 30 1.07 11.54 5.32
N ILE A 31 1.46 12.25 4.26
CA ILE A 31 2.37 13.40 4.35
C ILE A 31 1.65 14.74 4.48
N THR A 32 0.35 14.78 4.16
CA THR A 32 -0.47 16.00 4.30
C THR A 32 -1.49 15.92 5.43
N SER A 33 -1.49 14.84 6.22
CA SER A 33 -2.44 14.69 7.32
C SER A 33 -2.13 15.61 8.48
N ALA A 34 -3.18 16.03 9.18
CA ALA A 34 -3.03 16.65 10.50
C ALA A 34 -2.49 15.65 11.54
N THR A 35 -2.76 14.37 11.35
CA THR A 35 -2.24 13.27 12.18
C THR A 35 -1.30 12.42 11.32
N LEU A 36 0.01 12.60 11.53
CA LEU A 36 1.01 11.80 10.82
C LEU A 36 0.86 10.34 11.22
N GLU A 37 0.38 9.52 10.28
CA GLU A 37 0.18 8.10 10.49
C GLU A 37 0.99 7.28 9.51
N SER A 38 1.64 6.23 9.99
CA SER A 38 2.44 5.32 9.17
C SER A 38 2.15 3.86 9.47
N ILE A 39 2.22 3.01 8.44
CA ILE A 39 2.16 1.55 8.55
C ILE A 39 3.34 0.95 7.80
N GLU A 40 3.98 -0.04 8.42
CA GLU A 40 5.02 -0.87 7.82
C GLU A 40 4.59 -2.33 7.80
N TRP A 41 4.87 -3.00 6.67
CA TRP A 41 4.60 -4.41 6.42
C TRP A 41 5.83 -5.09 5.81
N ASN A 42 6.01 -6.39 6.07
CA ASN A 42 7.04 -7.22 5.43
C ASN A 42 6.52 -8.62 5.02
N LYS A 43 7.25 -9.32 4.15
CA LYS A 43 6.87 -10.63 3.58
C LYS A 43 6.56 -11.72 4.61
N GLY A 44 7.16 -11.66 5.79
CA GLY A 44 6.89 -12.59 6.89
C GLY A 44 5.48 -12.46 7.44
N MET A 45 4.79 -11.34 7.14
CA MET A 45 3.48 -11.00 7.68
C MET A 45 2.33 -11.31 6.73
N ALA A 46 2.58 -11.77 5.49
CA ALA A 46 1.57 -11.97 4.42
C ALA A 46 0.43 -12.98 4.75
N GLY A 47 0.46 -13.65 5.89
CA GLY A 47 -0.47 -14.74 6.25
C GLY A 47 -0.93 -14.77 7.70
N VAL A 48 -0.74 -13.70 8.47
CA VAL A 48 -1.07 -13.67 9.90
C VAL A 48 -2.44 -13.02 10.12
N THR A 49 -3.44 -13.82 10.54
CA THR A 49 -4.78 -13.34 10.98
C THR A 49 -4.80 -12.86 12.43
N ALA A 50 -3.64 -12.50 12.97
CA ALA A 50 -3.42 -11.93 14.30
C ALA A 50 -2.64 -10.62 14.18
N ILE A 51 -2.49 -9.87 15.27
CA ILE A 51 -1.55 -8.73 15.33
C ILE A 51 -0.18 -9.30 14.96
N ALA A 52 0.32 -8.97 13.76
CA ALA A 52 1.55 -9.58 13.27
C ALA A 52 2.73 -9.01 14.07
N GLU A 53 3.60 -9.90 14.55
CA GLU A 53 4.84 -9.50 15.22
C GLU A 53 5.66 -8.62 14.29
N GLY A 54 5.96 -7.38 14.72
CA GLY A 54 6.76 -6.42 13.97
C GLY A 54 5.99 -5.32 13.23
N ILE A 55 4.65 -5.24 13.32
CA ILE A 55 3.92 -4.06 12.81
C ILE A 55 4.28 -2.85 13.64
N LYS A 56 4.76 -1.80 12.97
CA LYS A 56 4.97 -0.48 13.55
C LYS A 56 3.93 0.46 12.96
N ARG A 57 3.08 0.97 13.84
CA ARG A 57 2.16 2.08 13.55
C ARG A 57 2.47 3.22 14.50
N SER A 58 2.54 4.42 13.97
CA SER A 58 2.80 5.65 14.73
C SER A 58 1.74 6.67 14.38
N GLY A 59 1.00 7.20 15.35
CA GLY A 59 -0.08 8.18 15.17
C GLY A 59 -0.72 8.58 16.51
N ASP A 60 -1.55 9.63 16.52
CA ASP A 60 -2.09 10.26 17.75
C ASP A 60 -3.40 9.63 18.26
N ALA A 61 -4.02 8.73 17.47
CA ALA A 61 -5.31 8.10 17.82
C ALA A 61 -5.15 6.71 18.45
N ALA A 62 -6.05 6.35 19.36
CA ALA A 62 -6.17 4.97 19.86
C ALA A 62 -6.57 4.03 18.72
N VAL A 63 -5.66 3.14 18.32
CA VAL A 63 -5.84 2.23 17.18
C VAL A 63 -6.61 0.99 17.61
N ALA A 64 -7.61 0.58 16.84
CA ALA A 64 -8.26 -0.71 17.01
C ALA A 64 -7.36 -1.84 16.49
N ASP A 65 -7.16 -2.91 17.27
CA ASP A 65 -6.29 -4.06 16.95
C ASP A 65 -6.55 -4.68 15.57
N SER A 66 -7.79 -4.58 15.05
CA SER A 66 -8.16 -5.05 13.71
C SER A 66 -7.42 -4.33 12.58
N LYS A 67 -6.95 -3.10 12.81
CA LYS A 67 -6.14 -2.31 11.85
C LYS A 67 -4.66 -2.68 11.87
N LEU A 68 -4.24 -3.53 12.81
CA LEU A 68 -2.89 -4.07 12.95
C LEU A 68 -2.81 -5.53 12.48
N VAL A 69 -3.82 -6.02 11.77
CA VAL A 69 -3.81 -7.36 11.17
C VAL A 69 -3.37 -7.20 9.71
N ALA A 70 -2.38 -7.98 9.26
CA ALA A 70 -1.78 -7.84 7.93
C ALA A 70 -2.80 -8.00 6.78
N THR A 71 -3.86 -8.78 7.00
CA THR A 71 -4.98 -8.94 6.06
C THR A 71 -5.87 -7.69 5.93
N ALA A 72 -5.72 -6.70 6.80
CA ALA A 72 -6.55 -5.50 6.89
C ALA A 72 -5.76 -4.19 6.73
N GLY A 73 -4.46 -4.24 6.40
CA GLY A 73 -3.59 -3.08 6.25
C GLY A 73 -2.88 -3.08 4.90
N VAL A 74 -1.71 -3.72 4.81
CA VAL A 74 -0.89 -3.83 3.58
C VAL A 74 -0.58 -5.30 3.31
N SER A 75 -0.71 -5.76 2.06
CA SER A 75 -0.42 -7.14 1.67
C SER A 75 0.15 -7.25 0.26
N GLU A 76 0.85 -8.34 -0.03
CA GLU A 76 1.39 -8.63 -1.36
C GLU A 76 0.28 -8.79 -2.40
N PHE A 77 0.54 -8.32 -3.62
CA PHE A 77 -0.36 -8.44 -4.76
C PHE A 77 0.39 -9.15 -5.89
N SER A 78 -0.06 -10.36 -6.20
CA SER A 78 0.33 -11.03 -7.45
C SER A 78 -0.53 -10.42 -8.54
N GLY A 79 0.09 -9.66 -9.44
CA GLY A 79 -0.56 -8.95 -10.52
C GLY A 79 -1.30 -9.87 -11.49
N GLY A 80 -1.77 -9.29 -12.60
CA GLY A 80 -2.58 -10.03 -13.57
C GLY A 80 -4.09 -9.92 -13.32
N ASN A 81 -4.52 -9.31 -12.20
CA ASN A 81 -5.91 -8.92 -12.04
C ASN A 81 -6.22 -7.76 -12.97
N LYS A 82 -7.39 -7.83 -13.61
CA LYS A 82 -7.95 -6.70 -14.34
C LYS A 82 -8.49 -5.68 -13.35
N ALA A 83 -8.18 -4.41 -13.57
CA ALA A 83 -8.76 -3.31 -12.83
C ALA A 83 -10.30 -3.41 -12.90
N GLY A 84 -10.92 -3.70 -11.74
CA GLY A 84 -12.37 -3.67 -11.59
C GLY A 84 -12.89 -2.24 -11.49
N ALA A 85 -14.20 -2.02 -11.68
CA ALA A 85 -14.81 -0.68 -11.58
C ALA A 85 -14.61 0.01 -10.21
N ALA A 86 -14.24 -0.75 -9.17
CA ALA A 86 -13.91 -0.27 -7.84
C ALA A 86 -12.39 -0.13 -7.57
N GLN A 87 -11.52 -0.65 -8.45
CA GLN A 87 -10.07 -0.49 -8.34
C GLN A 87 -9.68 0.76 -9.11
N THR A 88 -9.62 1.88 -8.40
CA THR A 88 -9.51 3.20 -9.04
C THR A 88 -8.09 3.59 -9.40
N THR A 89 -7.06 2.85 -8.94
CA THR A 89 -5.70 3.26 -9.24
C THR A 89 -4.62 2.21 -9.12
N TYR A 90 -3.66 2.26 -10.05
CA TYR A 90 -2.34 1.61 -9.99
C TYR A 90 -1.25 2.64 -10.28
N LEU A 91 0.00 2.37 -9.86
CA LEU A 91 1.14 3.19 -10.30
C LEU A 91 1.79 2.55 -11.51
N VAL A 92 2.07 3.32 -12.55
CA VAL A 92 2.92 2.89 -13.65
C VAL A 92 4.34 3.36 -13.35
N ALA A 93 5.33 2.50 -13.62
CA ALA A 93 6.72 2.90 -13.55
C ALA A 93 7.01 3.98 -14.60
N GLY A 94 7.06 5.25 -14.18
CA GLY A 94 7.46 6.40 -15.00
C GLY A 94 8.99 6.56 -15.08
N GLY A 95 9.75 5.47 -15.09
CA GLY A 95 11.21 5.48 -14.98
C GLY A 95 11.70 5.33 -13.53
N THR A 96 12.41 6.33 -12.98
CA THR A 96 12.95 6.31 -11.60
C THR A 96 11.95 6.74 -10.52
N THR A 97 10.80 7.28 -10.92
CA THR A 97 9.71 7.72 -10.05
C THR A 97 8.41 7.10 -10.54
N TYR A 98 7.55 6.70 -9.61
CA TYR A 98 6.26 6.12 -9.93
C TYR A 98 5.23 7.23 -9.86
N GLU A 99 4.55 7.46 -10.98
CA GLU A 99 3.46 8.41 -11.08
C GLU A 99 2.13 7.65 -11.04
N PHE A 100 1.12 8.30 -10.48
CA PHE A 100 -0.21 7.73 -10.28
C PHE A 100 -0.99 7.84 -11.58
N GLU A 101 -1.40 6.71 -12.17
CA GLU A 101 -2.30 6.70 -13.31
C GLU A 101 -3.60 5.99 -12.92
N ALA A 102 -4.73 6.66 -13.16
CA ALA A 102 -6.04 6.06 -12.94
C ALA A 102 -6.18 4.80 -13.81
N ALA A 103 -6.51 3.68 -13.17
CA ALA A 103 -6.71 2.43 -13.86
C ALA A 103 -8.00 2.49 -14.69
N ALA A 104 -7.93 2.25 -15.99
CA ALA A 104 -9.13 2.05 -16.77
C ALA A 104 -9.68 0.64 -16.50
N ALA A 105 -11.00 0.50 -16.45
CA ALA A 105 -11.62 -0.80 -16.28
C ALA A 105 -11.15 -1.77 -17.39
N GLY A 106 -10.54 -2.88 -16.98
CA GLY A 106 -9.98 -3.87 -17.90
C GLY A 106 -8.46 -3.83 -18.08
N ASP A 107 -7.78 -2.80 -17.57
CA ASP A 107 -6.32 -2.75 -17.53
C ASP A 107 -5.75 -3.88 -16.68
N VAL A 108 -4.61 -4.43 -17.10
CA VAL A 108 -3.91 -5.46 -16.32
C VAL A 108 -2.99 -4.77 -15.33
N ILE A 109 -3.26 -4.96 -14.04
CA ILE A 109 -2.43 -4.38 -12.98
C ILE A 109 -1.16 -5.26 -12.80
N PRO A 110 0.06 -4.68 -12.86
CA PRO A 110 1.30 -5.42 -12.59
C PRO A 110 1.40 -5.92 -11.14
N ASP A 111 2.38 -6.79 -10.86
CA ASP A 111 2.71 -7.23 -9.50
C ASP A 111 2.97 -6.05 -8.56
N GLY A 112 2.66 -6.21 -7.27
CA GLY A 112 2.85 -5.13 -6.30
C GLY A 112 2.31 -5.43 -4.91
N PHE A 113 1.58 -4.48 -4.34
CA PHE A 113 0.90 -4.64 -3.04
C PHE A 113 -0.50 -4.03 -3.05
N THR A 114 -1.36 -4.50 -2.15
CA THR A 114 -2.67 -3.89 -1.87
C THR A 114 -2.67 -3.23 -0.50
N LEU A 115 -3.34 -2.09 -0.41
CA LEU A 115 -3.67 -1.40 0.82
C LEU A 115 -5.18 -1.59 1.05
N ALA A 116 -5.56 -2.12 2.20
CA ALA A 116 -6.96 -2.26 2.56
C ALA A 116 -7.62 -0.89 2.77
N ALA A 117 -8.94 -0.88 2.98
CA ALA A 117 -9.65 0.34 3.37
C ALA A 117 -9.20 0.78 4.77
N ASP A 118 -8.15 1.59 4.83
CA ASP A 118 -7.60 2.17 6.06
C ASP A 118 -7.67 3.70 5.95
N ALA A 119 -8.67 4.31 6.58
CA ALA A 119 -8.87 5.75 6.47
C ALA A 119 -7.79 6.58 7.20
N ASP A 120 -6.84 5.96 7.92
CA ASP A 120 -5.81 6.69 8.63
C ASP A 120 -4.45 6.68 7.91
N VAL A 121 -4.10 5.63 7.13
CA VAL A 121 -2.88 5.60 6.27
C VAL A 121 -3.19 5.59 4.76
N ASN A 122 -4.47 5.51 4.40
CA ASN A 122 -5.03 5.78 3.08
C ASN A 122 -6.12 6.85 3.21
N ALA A 123 -5.86 7.94 3.94
CA ALA A 123 -6.90 8.93 4.23
C ALA A 123 -7.39 9.61 2.96
N ASN A 124 -8.72 9.69 2.82
CA ASN A 124 -9.34 10.23 1.62
C ASN A 124 -8.91 11.69 1.37
N ALA A 125 -8.50 11.98 0.14
CA ALA A 125 -8.02 13.29 -0.31
C ALA A 125 -6.72 13.79 0.36
N GLU A 126 -6.01 12.92 1.08
CA GLU A 126 -4.66 13.21 1.55
C GLU A 126 -3.61 12.67 0.57
N VAL A 127 -2.42 13.27 0.57
CA VAL A 127 -1.28 12.72 -0.16
C VAL A 127 -0.58 11.71 0.76
N CYS A 128 -0.48 10.48 0.27
CA CYS A 128 0.25 9.41 0.91
C CYS A 128 1.58 9.20 0.19
N TYR A 129 2.64 8.91 0.93
CA TYR A 129 3.92 8.45 0.40
C TYR A 129 4.10 6.97 0.71
N PHE A 130 4.75 6.24 -0.20
CA PHE A 130 5.17 4.87 0.06
C PHE A 130 6.63 4.60 -0.31
N GLU A 131 7.19 3.61 0.37
CA GLU A 131 8.45 2.95 0.05
C GLU A 131 8.18 1.45 -0.02
N ALA A 132 8.60 0.78 -1.10
CA ALA A 132 8.46 -0.67 -1.24
C ALA A 132 9.71 -1.27 -1.88
N GLY A 133 10.12 -2.47 -1.44
CA GLY A 133 11.31 -3.11 -2.00
C GLY A 133 11.44 -4.58 -1.68
N CYS A 134 12.39 -5.24 -2.35
CA CYS A 134 12.80 -6.62 -2.08
C CYS A 134 14.14 -6.62 -1.35
N TYR A 135 14.28 -7.50 -0.36
CA TYR A 135 15.59 -7.81 0.20
C TYR A 135 16.34 -8.64 -0.84
N ASP A 136 17.56 -8.23 -1.22
CA ASP A 136 18.36 -9.02 -2.14
C ASP A 136 18.60 -10.42 -1.56
N ASN A 137 18.28 -11.45 -2.34
CA ASN A 137 18.86 -12.79 -2.20
C ASN A 137 20.00 -12.92 -3.22
#